data_AF-R6XMM5-F1
#
_entry.id   AF-R6XMM5-F1
#
_cell.length_a   1.000
_cell.length_b   1.000
_cell.length_c   1.000
_cell.angle_alpha   90.00
_cell.angle_beta   90.00
_cell.angle_gamma   90.00
#
_symmetry.space_group_name_H-M   'P 1'
#
loop_
_entity.id
_entity.type
_entity.pdbx_description
1 polymer ?
#
loop_
_entity_poly.entity_id
_entity_poly.type
_entity_poly.pdbx_seq_one_letter_code
_entity_poly.pdbx_strand_id
1 'polypeptide(L)'
;MKLLALLSVFLLSPLTFKAPIYQNLKLEKSQDIIKDKATYIVSKPFDKTINTFETTIVLPKDIISSEPLGVIFGNYFNSSFGYDGSVDYLIDRNGNFRLYYNRVSGYKAEVDHVFKNYDFRTGKEEHIALTRDAENNLFSLYVNGELVETYESASSEAFNLMRYQIGSDWSNWTKNIDGQNSRYPFKGKIENVSVFSDLRTAEEIKNDFNLNLKDEDNLMGSWNLGEWDNLVVEDLSFNDNDVTLGNYEYYYDLEETENYDYSILCIPDIQITTRYNPQKLDKEFDWLVENKDAKNIQYISFVGDLTDTCDKNDPEETQWKVVKRNFQKLDDNNVSYGFVPGNHDYDDGVGRSRPTTLMNKNLPYEKYAAKSYFGGSYFKGDIVNYYNVKRISGVDYLFLNLEFGPRDSVLKWANRVCDMYPNHRVIISTHSYIEPNGEIAQSYSPYAASKYGIGAGNSSNDGQEMFDKLVKKHPNIFMVFSGHNSSDDIVYRKDFGENGNTIHSFLIDAQGTFYSDSCDVLAMFKFNEYEKKAYVYWYSPEKNQYLNRQNQFVIDFADEKNPNIGIRNKNENNAQNLIWLFVISGVFIIVPTGVVAIKRGLKNEKKN
;
A
#
# COMPACT_ATOMS: atom_id res chain seq x y z
N MET A 1 53.23 5.38 -14.45
CA MET A 1 53.10 3.96 -14.88
C MET A 1 52.64 3.17 -13.68
N LYS A 2 51.60 2.33 -13.66
CA LYS A 2 50.52 1.88 -14.55
C LYS A 2 49.58 1.13 -13.57
N LEU A 3 48.32 1.52 -13.45
CA LEU A 3 47.15 0.84 -14.03
C LEU A 3 46.65 -0.38 -13.20
N LEU A 4 45.32 -0.40 -12.96
CA LEU A 4 44.43 -1.44 -12.40
C LEU A 4 44.39 -1.57 -10.86
N ALA A 5 43.24 -1.57 -10.18
CA ALA A 5 41.86 -1.87 -10.59
C ALA A 5 40.87 -0.90 -9.91
N LEU A 6 40.11 -0.10 -10.67
CA LEU A 6 38.67 -0.26 -10.83
C LEU A 6 38.08 -1.48 -10.09
N LEU A 7 37.63 -1.29 -8.85
CA LEU A 7 36.44 -1.99 -8.37
C LEU A 7 35.25 -1.07 -8.64
N SER A 8 34.50 -1.47 -9.66
CA SER A 8 33.13 -1.08 -9.94
C SER A 8 32.32 -1.01 -8.65
N VAL A 9 32.00 0.21 -8.22
CA VAL A 9 30.76 0.46 -7.51
C VAL A 9 29.67 0.16 -8.53
N PHE A 10 29.18 -1.09 -8.54
CA PHE A 10 27.83 -1.33 -9.01
C PHE A 10 26.94 -0.58 -8.03
N LEU A 11 26.62 0.67 -8.35
CA LEU A 11 25.35 1.24 -7.98
C LEU A 11 24.33 0.20 -8.42
N LEU A 12 23.81 -0.56 -7.46
CA LEU A 12 22.52 -1.21 -7.63
C LEU A 12 21.61 -0.09 -8.11
N SER A 13 21.24 -0.15 -9.39
CA SER A 13 20.15 0.64 -9.93
C SER A 13 19.00 0.59 -8.91
N PRO A 14 18.30 1.70 -8.65
CA PRO A 14 17.14 1.64 -7.78
C PRO A 14 16.28 0.48 -8.28
N LEU A 15 15.89 -0.41 -7.36
CA LEU A 15 14.92 -1.46 -7.69
C LEU A 15 13.79 -0.75 -8.44
N THR A 16 13.50 -1.21 -9.66
CA THR A 16 12.38 -0.71 -10.44
C THR A 16 11.12 -0.91 -9.61
N PHE A 17 10.65 0.16 -8.97
CA PHE A 17 9.30 0.24 -8.44
C PHE A 17 8.37 0.18 -9.64
N LYS A 18 7.95 -1.02 -10.04
CA LYS A 18 6.78 -1.12 -10.91
C LYS A 18 5.57 -0.89 -10.04
N ALA A 19 4.83 0.18 -10.34
CA ALA A 19 3.51 0.41 -9.78
C ALA A 19 2.66 -0.87 -9.93
N PRO A 20 1.81 -1.22 -8.95
CA PRO A 20 0.97 -2.39 -9.05
C PRO A 20 0.01 -2.28 -10.26
N ILE A 21 -0.44 -3.41 -10.79
CA ILE A 21 -1.33 -3.41 -11.96
C ILE A 21 -2.73 -3.03 -11.46
N TYR A 22 -3.16 -1.80 -11.73
CA TYR A 22 -4.51 -1.34 -11.45
C TYR A 22 -5.46 -1.89 -12.52
N GLN A 23 -6.42 -2.75 -12.15
CA GLN A 23 -7.56 -3.09 -13.01
C GLN A 23 -8.86 -2.98 -12.21
N ASN A 24 -9.87 -2.38 -12.84
CA ASN A 24 -11.25 -2.18 -12.36
C ASN A 24 -11.53 -0.99 -11.41
N LEU A 25 -10.82 0.13 -11.55
CA LEU A 25 -11.31 1.42 -11.04
C LEU A 25 -12.02 2.17 -12.17
N LYS A 26 -13.22 1.71 -12.59
CA LYS A 26 -14.02 2.48 -13.54
C LYS A 26 -14.44 3.79 -12.87
N LEU A 27 -13.96 4.93 -13.38
CA LEU A 27 -14.59 6.21 -13.08
C LEU A 27 -15.99 6.22 -13.69
N GLU A 28 -16.96 6.84 -13.01
CA GLU A 28 -18.24 7.21 -13.62
C GLU A 28 -18.01 8.29 -14.67
N LYS A 29 -17.45 7.93 -15.83
CA LYS A 29 -17.24 8.75 -17.05
C LYS A 29 -17.64 10.23 -16.90
N SER A 30 -16.90 11.02 -16.13
CA SER A 30 -17.19 12.44 -16.06
C SER A 30 -16.03 13.34 -16.47
N GLN A 31 -14.83 12.79 -16.68
CA GLN A 31 -13.66 13.50 -17.22
C GLN A 31 -13.39 14.83 -16.47
N ASP A 32 -13.86 14.88 -15.22
CA ASP A 32 -13.94 16.10 -14.43
C ASP A 32 -13.34 15.77 -13.07
N ILE A 33 -12.11 16.27 -12.87
CA ILE A 33 -11.30 16.10 -11.67
C ILE A 33 -12.12 16.37 -10.42
N ILE A 34 -12.98 17.41 -10.42
CA ILE A 34 -13.81 17.79 -9.28
C ILE A 34 -14.95 16.78 -9.08
N LYS A 35 -15.67 16.46 -10.15
CA LYS A 35 -16.85 15.59 -10.05
C LYS A 35 -16.46 14.15 -9.72
N ASP A 36 -15.38 13.67 -10.32
CA ASP A 36 -14.82 12.32 -10.12
C ASP A 36 -13.95 12.22 -8.85
N LYS A 37 -13.70 13.36 -8.20
CA LYS A 37 -12.80 13.50 -7.05
C LYS A 37 -11.40 12.96 -7.32
N ALA A 38 -10.95 13.07 -8.58
CA ALA A 38 -9.76 12.44 -9.09
C ALA A 38 -8.51 13.30 -8.82
N THR A 39 -7.37 12.63 -8.72
CA THR A 39 -6.03 13.24 -8.66
C THR A 39 -5.07 12.25 -9.28
N TYR A 40 -3.96 12.70 -9.85
CA TYR A 40 -2.88 11.80 -10.25
C TYR A 40 -1.77 11.86 -9.20
N ILE A 41 -1.35 10.71 -8.68
CA ILE A 41 -0.31 10.61 -7.65
C ILE A 41 0.98 10.17 -8.32
N VAL A 42 2.04 10.96 -8.19
CA VAL A 42 3.38 10.62 -8.67
C VAL A 42 3.89 9.40 -7.92
N SER A 43 4.45 8.42 -8.61
CA SER A 43 4.81 7.12 -8.01
C SER A 43 5.85 7.23 -6.91
N LYS A 44 6.82 8.13 -7.06
CA LYS A 44 7.94 8.32 -6.12
C LYS A 44 8.28 9.80 -5.90
N PRO A 45 8.75 10.18 -4.70
CA PRO A 45 9.21 11.55 -4.44
C PRO A 45 10.40 11.89 -5.34
N PHE A 46 10.64 13.18 -5.56
CA PHE A 46 11.81 13.63 -6.30
C PHE A 46 13.03 13.73 -5.39
N ASP A 47 14.18 13.32 -5.92
CA ASP A 47 15.49 13.38 -5.26
C ASP A 47 16.27 14.67 -5.57
N LYS A 48 15.67 15.57 -6.36
CA LYS A 48 16.19 16.88 -6.75
C LYS A 48 15.11 17.95 -6.59
N THR A 49 15.52 19.21 -6.45
CA THR A 49 14.62 20.36 -6.48
C THR A 49 14.11 20.60 -7.91
N ILE A 50 12.83 20.95 -8.02
CA ILE A 50 12.23 21.42 -9.28
C ILE A 50 12.64 22.87 -9.49
N ASN A 51 13.52 23.11 -10.46
CA ASN A 51 13.95 24.45 -10.84
C ASN A 51 13.16 25.02 -12.03
N THR A 52 12.51 24.16 -12.83
CA THR A 52 11.50 24.60 -13.78
C THR A 52 10.27 23.71 -13.70
N PHE A 53 9.10 24.33 -13.53
CA PHE A 53 7.79 23.68 -13.59
C PHE A 53 7.05 24.17 -14.83
N GLU A 54 6.54 23.25 -15.63
CA GLU A 54 5.73 23.54 -16.81
C GLU A 54 4.44 22.75 -16.85
N THR A 55 3.38 23.36 -17.39
CA THR A 55 2.07 22.72 -17.55
C THR A 55 1.24 23.45 -18.59
N THR A 56 0.33 22.73 -19.24
CA THR A 56 -0.76 23.33 -20.03
C THR A 56 -2.09 23.13 -19.31
N ILE A 57 -2.83 24.23 -19.13
CA ILE A 57 -4.13 24.21 -18.46
C ILE A 57 -5.23 24.84 -19.32
N VAL A 58 -6.48 24.49 -19.04
CA VAL A 58 -7.67 25.20 -19.51
C VAL A 58 -8.53 25.58 -18.31
N LEU A 59 -8.72 26.87 -18.08
CA LEU A 59 -9.53 27.37 -16.97
C LEU A 59 -10.77 28.12 -17.50
N PRO A 60 -12.00 27.82 -17.02
CA PRO A 60 -13.20 28.47 -17.55
C PRO A 60 -13.18 29.98 -17.35
N LYS A 61 -13.54 30.73 -18.39
CA LYS A 61 -13.45 32.20 -18.42
C LYS A 61 -14.24 32.91 -17.31
N ASP A 62 -15.44 32.41 -17.03
CA ASP A 62 -16.37 33.05 -16.11
C ASP A 62 -16.44 32.32 -14.75
N ILE A 63 -15.41 31.53 -14.40
CA ILE A 63 -15.37 30.83 -13.12
C ILE A 63 -15.24 31.84 -11.96
N ILE A 64 -16.13 31.70 -10.98
CA ILE A 64 -16.15 32.47 -9.75
C ILE A 64 -16.03 31.49 -8.59
N SER A 65 -15.10 31.75 -7.68
CA SER A 65 -14.84 30.90 -6.52
C SER A 65 -14.50 31.75 -5.30
N SER A 66 -15.01 31.36 -4.13
CA SER A 66 -14.60 31.93 -2.84
C SER A 66 -13.24 31.40 -2.36
N GLU A 67 -12.84 30.26 -2.89
CA GLU A 67 -11.60 29.52 -2.62
C GLU A 67 -10.65 29.61 -3.80
N PRO A 68 -9.36 29.26 -3.64
CA PRO A 68 -8.47 29.03 -4.77
C PRO A 68 -9.12 28.20 -5.89
N LEU A 69 -8.76 28.50 -7.14
CA LEU A 69 -9.18 27.71 -8.29
C LEU A 69 -8.41 26.40 -8.40
N GLY A 70 -7.43 26.19 -7.54
CA GLY A 70 -6.94 24.87 -7.15
C GLY A 70 -5.47 24.63 -7.45
N VAL A 71 -4.94 23.56 -6.87
CA VAL A 71 -3.56 23.11 -7.02
C VAL A 71 -3.42 22.36 -8.33
N ILE A 72 -2.51 22.81 -9.19
CA ILE A 72 -2.16 22.12 -10.44
C ILE A 72 -1.20 20.98 -10.13
N PHE A 73 -0.16 21.26 -9.34
CA PHE A 73 0.84 20.28 -8.94
C PHE A 73 1.34 20.62 -7.55
N GLY A 74 1.29 19.67 -6.61
CA GLY A 74 1.64 19.97 -5.23
C GLY A 74 1.86 18.76 -4.34
N ASN A 75 2.55 18.96 -3.22
CA ASN A 75 2.78 17.92 -2.22
C ASN A 75 2.59 18.39 -0.78
N TYR A 76 1.92 19.53 -0.58
CA TYR A 76 1.74 20.11 0.75
C TYR A 76 0.97 19.18 1.70
N PHE A 77 1.61 18.86 2.83
CA PHE A 77 1.05 18.08 3.93
C PHE A 77 1.40 18.73 5.27
N ASN A 78 0.40 19.18 6.02
CA ASN A 78 0.61 20.09 7.14
C ASN A 78 0.45 19.46 8.53
N SER A 79 1.23 18.43 8.82
CA SER A 79 1.23 17.78 10.13
C SER A 79 2.59 17.84 10.80
N SER A 80 2.64 17.47 12.08
CA SER A 80 3.89 17.20 12.82
C SER A 80 4.69 16.03 12.24
N PHE A 81 4.08 15.25 11.34
CA PHE A 81 4.71 14.16 10.59
C PHE A 81 5.04 14.55 9.14
N GLY A 82 4.65 15.76 8.69
CA GLY A 82 4.94 16.24 7.34
C GLY A 82 6.34 16.79 7.22
N TYR A 83 7.03 16.41 6.13
CA TYR A 83 8.40 16.82 5.84
C TYR A 83 8.44 18.29 5.38
N ASP A 84 9.51 18.99 5.76
CA ASP A 84 9.87 20.28 5.17
C ASP A 84 10.14 20.11 3.66
N GLY A 85 10.17 21.20 2.89
CA GLY A 85 10.40 21.14 1.45
C GLY A 85 9.14 21.01 0.60
N SER A 86 7.95 21.17 1.17
CA SER A 86 6.70 21.12 0.37
C SER A 86 6.61 22.29 -0.61
N VAL A 87 6.09 22.03 -1.81
CA VAL A 87 5.85 23.01 -2.88
C VAL A 87 4.47 22.77 -3.49
N ASP A 88 3.70 23.83 -3.69
CA ASP A 88 2.47 23.82 -4.47
C ASP A 88 2.49 24.91 -5.55
N TYR A 89 2.11 24.51 -6.75
CA TYR A 89 1.82 25.36 -7.91
C TYR A 89 0.31 25.40 -8.09
N LEU A 90 -0.31 26.57 -7.87
CA LEU A 90 -1.77 26.68 -7.83
C LEU A 90 -2.29 27.97 -8.48
N ILE A 91 -3.58 27.96 -8.84
CA ILE A 91 -4.29 29.17 -9.26
C ILE A 91 -5.12 29.69 -8.08
N ASP A 92 -4.92 30.95 -7.73
CA ASP A 92 -5.68 31.61 -6.67
C ASP A 92 -7.14 31.84 -7.08
N ARG A 93 -7.96 32.36 -6.17
CA ARG A 93 -9.40 32.57 -6.42
C ARG A 93 -9.69 33.62 -7.50
N ASN A 94 -8.71 34.46 -7.84
CA ASN A 94 -8.82 35.55 -8.80
C ASN A 94 -8.28 35.16 -10.18
N GLY A 95 -7.85 33.91 -10.37
CA GLY A 95 -7.27 33.44 -11.64
C GLY A 95 -5.78 33.72 -11.79
N ASN A 96 -5.09 34.12 -10.71
CA ASN A 96 -3.66 34.42 -10.74
C ASN A 96 -2.83 33.20 -10.32
N PHE A 97 -1.64 33.05 -10.90
CA PHE A 97 -0.72 31.98 -10.50
C PHE A 97 -0.13 32.29 -9.11
N ARG A 98 -0.13 31.29 -8.23
CA ARG A 98 0.49 31.37 -6.91
C ARG A 98 1.48 30.24 -6.75
N LEU A 99 2.64 30.60 -6.20
CA LEU A 99 3.67 29.68 -5.76
C LEU A 99 3.68 29.66 -4.23
N TYR A 100 3.55 28.47 -3.65
CA TYR A 100 3.94 28.20 -2.27
C TYR A 100 5.14 27.28 -2.31
N TYR A 101 6.31 27.76 -1.93
CA TYR A 101 7.56 27.05 -2.16
C TYR A 101 8.39 26.93 -0.88
N ASN A 102 8.85 25.70 -0.67
CA ASN A 102 9.68 25.26 0.44
C ASN A 102 9.07 25.61 1.81
N ARG A 103 8.10 24.80 2.23
CA ARG A 103 7.64 24.79 3.63
C ARG A 103 8.81 24.51 4.55
N VAL A 104 9.04 25.40 5.50
CA VAL A 104 9.99 25.25 6.61
C VAL A 104 9.23 25.15 7.93
N SER A 105 9.84 24.47 8.91
CA SER A 105 9.33 24.29 10.27
C SER A 105 8.51 25.49 10.79
N GLY A 106 7.27 25.23 11.24
CA GLY A 106 6.38 26.25 11.81
C GLY A 106 5.36 26.83 10.83
N TYR A 107 4.91 26.03 9.85
CA TYR A 107 3.78 26.34 8.96
C TYR A 107 4.05 27.46 7.93
N LYS A 108 5.31 27.85 7.71
CA LYS A 108 5.68 28.95 6.81
C LYS A 108 6.40 28.40 5.60
N ALA A 109 6.10 28.94 4.43
CA ALA A 109 6.97 28.79 3.26
C ALA A 109 8.07 29.86 3.30
N GLU A 110 9.21 29.55 2.69
CA GLU A 110 10.19 30.57 2.34
C GLU A 110 9.63 31.54 1.30
N VAL A 111 8.84 31.04 0.35
CA VAL A 111 8.18 31.84 -0.67
C VAL A 111 6.69 31.51 -0.73
N ASP A 112 5.86 32.54 -0.53
CA ASP A 112 4.42 32.50 -0.78
C ASP A 112 4.07 33.73 -1.60
N HIS A 113 3.94 33.55 -2.93
CA HIS A 113 3.83 34.66 -3.87
C HIS A 113 2.72 34.44 -4.89
N VAL A 114 1.97 35.49 -5.20
CA VAL A 114 0.93 35.52 -6.24
C VAL A 114 1.38 36.46 -7.35
N PHE A 115 1.57 35.92 -8.56
CA PHE A 115 1.90 36.66 -9.78
C PHE A 115 0.62 37.22 -10.38
N LYS A 116 0.46 38.55 -10.36
CA LYS A 116 -0.82 39.24 -10.63
C LYS A 116 -0.97 39.76 -12.05
N ASN A 117 0.09 39.69 -12.86
CA ASN A 117 0.10 40.27 -14.20
C ASN A 117 -0.61 39.40 -15.26
N TYR A 118 -1.15 38.24 -14.90
CA TYR A 118 -1.98 37.40 -15.78
C TYR A 118 -3.19 36.82 -15.06
N ASP A 119 -4.33 36.79 -15.73
CA ASP A 119 -5.55 36.10 -15.29
C ASP A 119 -5.80 34.91 -16.22
N PHE A 120 -5.62 33.70 -15.69
CA PHE A 120 -5.73 32.45 -16.44
C PHE A 120 -7.17 32.07 -16.81
N ARG A 121 -8.18 32.81 -16.34
CA ARG A 121 -9.59 32.58 -16.70
C ARG A 121 -9.88 33.08 -18.12
N THR A 122 -9.24 32.47 -19.11
CA THR A 122 -9.36 32.83 -20.52
C THR A 122 -10.35 31.94 -21.28
N GLY A 123 -10.63 30.73 -20.75
CA GLY A 123 -11.40 29.70 -21.43
C GLY A 123 -10.64 29.02 -22.58
N LYS A 124 -9.31 29.19 -22.65
CA LYS A 124 -8.42 28.64 -23.67
C LYS A 124 -7.31 27.82 -23.03
N GLU A 125 -6.61 27.05 -23.85
CA GLU A 125 -5.34 26.44 -23.47
C GLU A 125 -4.29 27.53 -23.25
N GLU A 126 -3.65 27.47 -22.08
CA GLU A 126 -2.57 28.36 -21.68
C GLU A 126 -1.42 27.50 -21.14
N HIS A 127 -0.23 27.70 -21.69
CA HIS A 127 1.00 27.11 -21.16
C HIS A 127 1.58 28.02 -20.08
N ILE A 128 1.95 27.41 -18.96
CA ILE A 128 2.57 28.05 -17.81
C ILE A 128 3.96 27.45 -17.66
N ALA A 129 4.96 28.31 -17.50
CA ALA A 129 6.26 27.89 -16.99
C ALA A 129 6.69 28.79 -15.84
N LEU A 130 7.16 28.20 -14.75
CA LEU A 130 7.76 28.90 -13.63
C LEU A 130 9.19 28.41 -13.43
N THR A 131 10.14 29.32 -13.55
CA THR A 131 11.56 29.04 -13.30
C THR A 131 12.00 29.57 -11.95
N ARG A 132 12.85 28.82 -11.25
CA ARG A 132 13.60 29.23 -10.06
C ARG A 132 15.09 29.34 -10.41
N ASP A 133 15.60 30.56 -10.39
CA ASP A 133 17.02 30.86 -10.45
C ASP A 133 17.54 31.10 -9.02
N ALA A 134 18.08 30.04 -8.42
CA ALA A 134 18.60 30.07 -7.06
C ALA A 134 19.83 30.98 -6.91
N GLU A 135 20.65 31.10 -7.95
CA GLU A 135 21.90 31.88 -7.91
C GLU A 135 21.58 33.39 -7.87
N ASN A 136 20.57 33.82 -8.61
CA ASN A 136 20.15 35.22 -8.69
C ASN A 136 18.94 35.56 -7.80
N ASN A 137 18.42 34.60 -7.01
CA ASN A 137 17.25 34.77 -6.15
C ASN A 137 16.02 35.25 -6.93
N LEU A 138 15.74 34.61 -8.08
CA LEU A 138 14.71 35.07 -9.01
C LEU A 138 13.75 33.96 -9.39
N PHE A 139 12.46 34.24 -9.28
CA PHE A 139 11.40 33.45 -9.87
C PHE A 139 10.85 34.17 -11.10
N SER A 140 10.64 33.46 -12.20
CA SER A 140 10.08 34.05 -13.43
C SER A 140 8.90 33.23 -13.93
N LEU A 141 7.76 33.89 -14.11
CA LEU A 141 6.55 33.32 -14.68
C LEU A 141 6.48 33.65 -16.16
N TYR A 142 6.39 32.62 -16.98
CA TYR A 142 6.15 32.69 -18.41
C TYR A 142 4.75 32.15 -18.73
N VAL A 143 4.10 32.77 -19.71
CA VAL A 143 2.83 32.31 -20.25
C VAL A 143 2.94 32.23 -21.76
N ASN A 144 2.63 31.06 -22.32
CA ASN A 144 2.75 30.77 -23.76
C ASN A 144 4.12 31.15 -24.35
N GLY A 145 5.20 30.85 -23.61
CA GLY A 145 6.57 31.13 -24.00
C GLY A 145 7.05 32.58 -23.81
N GLU A 146 6.21 33.47 -23.29
CA GLU A 146 6.56 34.88 -23.08
C GLU A 146 6.64 35.22 -21.58
N LEU A 147 7.66 35.99 -21.18
CA LEU A 147 7.84 36.40 -19.78
C LEU A 147 6.74 37.38 -19.37
N VAL A 148 6.04 37.08 -18.28
CA VAL A 148 4.94 37.90 -17.77
C VAL A 148 5.31 38.66 -16.50
N GLU A 149 5.97 38.01 -15.56
CA GLU A 149 6.29 38.60 -14.26
C GLU A 149 7.49 37.92 -13.62
N THR A 150 8.27 38.70 -12.88
CA THR A 150 9.41 38.21 -12.09
C THR A 150 9.23 38.56 -10.63
N TYR A 151 9.70 37.70 -9.74
CA TYR A 151 9.68 37.91 -8.30
C TYR A 151 11.07 37.62 -7.70
N GLU A 152 11.67 38.65 -7.11
CA GLU A 152 12.96 38.53 -6.43
C GLU A 152 12.75 37.99 -5.00
N SER A 153 13.22 36.77 -4.76
CA SER A 153 13.29 36.18 -3.42
C SER A 153 14.32 35.07 -3.37
N ALA A 154 15.08 35.06 -2.27
CA ALA A 154 15.90 33.90 -1.96
C ALA A 154 15.02 32.70 -1.63
N SER A 155 15.54 31.51 -1.90
CA SER A 155 14.91 30.24 -1.54
C SER A 155 15.97 29.15 -1.46
N SER A 156 15.81 28.23 -0.51
CA SER A 156 16.62 27.04 -0.37
C SER A 156 16.13 25.93 -1.31
N GLU A 157 16.88 24.83 -1.35
CA GLU A 157 16.45 23.61 -2.03
C GLU A 157 15.21 23.02 -1.35
N ALA A 158 14.22 22.60 -2.14
CA ALA A 158 12.95 22.07 -1.66
C ALA A 158 12.93 20.54 -1.78
N PHE A 159 13.61 19.85 -0.85
CA PHE A 159 13.61 18.39 -0.78
C PHE A 159 12.49 17.89 0.12
N ASN A 160 11.64 17.00 -0.40
CA ASN A 160 10.53 16.45 0.36
C ASN A 160 10.33 14.95 0.04
N LEU A 161 10.17 14.14 1.07
CA LEU A 161 9.90 12.70 0.94
C LEU A 161 8.43 12.38 0.62
N MET A 162 7.55 13.37 0.59
CA MET A 162 6.18 13.24 0.11
C MET A 162 6.13 13.34 -1.40
N ARG A 163 5.42 12.36 -1.99
CA ARG A 163 5.10 12.33 -3.42
C ARG A 163 4.21 13.51 -3.80
N TYR A 164 4.39 14.04 -5.00
CA TYR A 164 3.51 15.06 -5.55
C TYR A 164 2.20 14.46 -6.06
N GLN A 165 1.19 15.32 -6.15
CA GLN A 165 -0.07 15.09 -6.81
C GLN A 165 -0.25 16.09 -7.96
N ILE A 166 -0.93 15.68 -9.02
CA ILE A 166 -1.41 16.54 -10.09
C ILE A 166 -2.92 16.72 -9.89
N GLY A 167 -3.38 17.97 -9.91
CA GLY A 167 -4.78 18.36 -9.70
C GLY A 167 -5.21 18.52 -8.24
N SER A 168 -4.32 18.21 -7.28
CA SER A 168 -4.54 18.42 -5.84
C SER A 168 -3.20 18.39 -5.08
N ASP A 169 -3.27 18.33 -3.75
CA ASP A 169 -2.18 18.15 -2.80
C ASP A 169 -2.63 17.23 -1.64
N TRP A 170 -1.87 17.15 -0.56
CA TRP A 170 -2.22 16.34 0.63
C TRP A 170 -2.89 17.19 1.74
N SER A 171 -3.38 18.40 1.44
CA SER A 171 -3.69 19.42 2.44
C SER A 171 -4.93 19.15 3.31
N ASN A 172 -6.00 18.54 2.78
CA ASN A 172 -7.25 18.20 3.52
C ASN A 172 -7.06 17.38 4.79
N TRP A 173 -5.92 16.73 4.86
CA TRP A 173 -5.56 15.85 5.95
C TRP A 173 -5.10 16.64 7.17
N THR A 174 -4.95 17.96 6.98
CA THR A 174 -4.32 18.91 7.86
C THR A 174 -4.86 20.32 7.57
N LYS A 175 -4.21 21.38 8.06
CA LYS A 175 -4.56 22.77 7.69
C LYS A 175 -3.85 23.19 6.41
N ASN A 176 -4.56 23.81 5.49
CA ASN A 176 -4.03 24.39 4.25
C ASN A 176 -3.08 25.56 4.49
N ILE A 177 -2.50 26.06 3.40
CA ILE A 177 -1.65 27.26 3.36
C ILE A 177 -2.36 28.48 3.97
N ASP A 178 -3.69 28.58 3.86
CA ASP A 178 -4.50 29.67 4.42
C ASP A 178 -5.08 29.35 5.82
N GLY A 179 -4.74 28.19 6.39
CA GLY A 179 -5.19 27.73 7.69
C GLY A 179 -6.55 27.05 7.72
N GLN A 180 -7.23 26.88 6.57
CA GLN A 180 -8.49 26.15 6.47
C GLN A 180 -8.25 24.64 6.36
N ASN A 181 -9.21 23.81 6.79
CA ASN A 181 -9.17 22.36 6.56
C ASN A 181 -10.03 22.05 5.32
N SER A 182 -9.46 22.11 4.12
CA SER A 182 -10.19 21.90 2.86
C SER A 182 -9.26 21.32 1.79
N ARG A 183 -9.76 20.78 0.67
CA ARG A 183 -8.92 20.61 -0.53
C ARG A 183 -9.19 21.69 -1.53
N TYR A 184 -8.17 22.03 -2.30
CA TYR A 184 -8.30 22.88 -3.47
C TYR A 184 -8.00 22.06 -4.73
N PRO A 185 -8.89 21.12 -5.12
CA PRO A 185 -8.74 20.44 -6.40
C PRO A 185 -8.80 21.46 -7.54
N PHE A 186 -8.02 21.24 -8.59
CA PHE A 186 -7.98 22.14 -9.73
C PHE A 186 -9.34 22.22 -10.43
N LYS A 187 -9.84 23.43 -10.64
CA LYS A 187 -11.17 23.71 -11.19
C LYS A 187 -11.18 23.92 -12.70
N GLY A 188 -10.20 23.34 -13.39
CA GLY A 188 -10.03 23.38 -14.84
C GLY A 188 -9.50 22.05 -15.37
N LYS A 189 -9.01 22.04 -16.60
CA LYS A 189 -8.30 20.90 -17.19
C LYS A 189 -6.80 21.09 -17.08
N ILE A 190 -6.08 20.00 -16.82
CA ILE A 190 -4.61 19.94 -16.88
C ILE A 190 -4.29 18.95 -17.99
N GLU A 191 -3.67 19.42 -19.06
CA GLU A 191 -3.35 18.61 -20.24
C GLU A 191 -2.04 17.84 -20.03
N ASN A 192 -1.05 18.50 -19.43
CA ASN A 192 0.26 17.94 -19.14
C ASN A 192 0.91 18.61 -17.94
N VAL A 193 1.91 17.94 -17.38
CA VAL A 193 2.86 18.51 -16.40
C VAL A 193 4.25 18.03 -16.77
N SER A 194 5.24 18.93 -16.75
CA SER A 194 6.66 18.61 -16.89
C SER A 194 7.47 19.35 -15.83
N VAL A 195 8.47 18.67 -15.26
CA VAL A 195 9.32 19.23 -14.21
C VAL A 195 10.79 18.96 -14.49
N PHE A 196 11.63 19.96 -14.26
CA PHE A 196 13.05 19.93 -14.59
C PHE A 196 13.91 20.29 -13.39
N SER A 197 15.07 19.65 -13.31
CA SER A 197 16.08 19.92 -12.27
C SER A 197 16.95 21.14 -12.58
N ASP A 198 16.91 21.65 -13.80
CA ASP A 198 17.66 22.81 -14.24
C ASP A 198 16.77 24.05 -14.48
N LEU A 199 17.44 25.19 -14.61
CA LEU A 199 16.85 26.45 -14.98
C LEU A 199 16.72 26.51 -16.51
N ARG A 200 15.51 26.30 -17.03
CA ARG A 200 15.23 26.42 -18.47
C ARG A 200 15.35 27.88 -18.91
N THR A 201 15.91 28.10 -20.10
CA THR A 201 15.99 29.39 -20.75
C THR A 201 14.65 29.79 -21.35
N ALA A 202 14.43 31.09 -21.59
CA ALA A 202 13.21 31.57 -22.26
C ALA A 202 13.00 30.97 -23.67
N GLU A 203 14.09 30.64 -24.38
CA GLU A 203 14.01 30.00 -25.69
C GLU A 203 13.59 28.52 -25.56
N GLU A 204 14.13 27.79 -24.59
CA GLU A 204 13.70 26.43 -24.27
C GLU A 204 12.22 26.39 -23.92
N ILE A 205 11.77 27.22 -22.97
CA ILE A 205 10.36 27.32 -22.56
C ILE A 205 9.44 27.60 -23.76
N LYS A 206 9.88 28.46 -24.69
CA LYS A 206 9.13 28.78 -25.91
C LYS A 206 9.06 27.61 -26.89
N ASN A 207 10.09 26.77 -26.94
CA ASN A 207 10.11 25.56 -27.76
C ASN A 207 9.28 24.44 -27.11
N ASP A 208 9.32 24.32 -25.79
CA ASP A 208 8.57 23.33 -25.00
C ASP A 208 7.07 23.48 -25.20
N PHE A 209 6.58 24.73 -25.22
CA PHE A 209 5.20 25.06 -25.59
C PHE A 209 4.75 24.45 -26.94
N ASN A 210 5.66 24.29 -27.89
CA ASN A 210 5.36 23.83 -29.25
C ASN A 210 5.68 22.34 -29.50
N LEU A 211 6.20 21.61 -28.50
CA LEU A 211 6.73 20.26 -28.66
C LEU A 211 6.16 19.28 -27.64
N ASN A 212 6.11 18.00 -28.02
CA ASN A 212 5.92 16.92 -27.07
C ASN A 212 7.29 16.57 -26.47
N LEU A 213 7.55 17.05 -25.25
CA LEU A 213 8.77 16.77 -24.48
C LEU A 213 8.98 15.28 -24.26
N LYS A 214 10.20 14.79 -24.51
CA LYS A 214 10.64 13.41 -24.22
C LYS A 214 12.15 13.37 -23.98
N ASP A 215 12.58 12.53 -23.04
CA ASP A 215 13.94 11.98 -23.01
C ASP A 215 15.10 13.01 -22.95
N GLU A 216 15.06 13.96 -22.02
CA GLU A 216 16.16 14.93 -21.78
C GLU A 216 16.84 14.72 -20.42
N ASP A 217 18.16 15.00 -20.33
CA ASP A 217 19.02 14.69 -19.16
C ASP A 217 18.55 15.33 -17.83
N ASN A 218 17.82 16.45 -17.89
CA ASN A 218 17.36 17.21 -16.72
C ASN A 218 15.85 17.11 -16.47
N LEU A 219 15.11 16.41 -17.34
CA LEU A 219 13.68 16.17 -17.19
C LEU A 219 13.48 15.15 -16.07
N MET A 220 12.87 15.59 -14.97
CA MET A 220 12.63 14.75 -13.78
C MET A 220 11.34 13.94 -13.89
N GLY A 221 10.39 14.44 -14.67
CA GLY A 221 9.12 13.76 -14.96
C GLY A 221 8.30 14.58 -15.95
N SER A 222 7.61 13.89 -16.86
CA SER A 222 6.66 14.51 -17.80
C SER A 222 5.51 13.57 -18.10
N TRP A 223 4.29 14.08 -18.02
CA TRP A 223 3.08 13.29 -18.20
C TRP A 223 2.06 14.00 -19.07
N ASN A 224 1.55 13.30 -20.09
CA ASN A 224 0.40 13.72 -20.89
C ASN A 224 -0.86 13.07 -20.33
N LEU A 225 -1.72 13.87 -19.69
CA LEU A 225 -2.80 13.37 -18.84
C LEU A 225 -4.07 13.06 -19.63
N GLY A 226 -4.24 13.69 -20.80
CA GLY A 226 -5.39 13.47 -21.68
C GLY A 226 -6.71 13.67 -20.95
N GLU A 227 -7.62 12.70 -21.06
CA GLU A 227 -8.97 12.78 -20.49
C GLU A 227 -9.09 12.18 -19.07
N TRP A 228 -7.96 11.94 -18.40
CA TRP A 228 -7.92 11.44 -17.01
C TRP A 228 -8.64 10.09 -16.80
N ASP A 229 -8.72 9.27 -17.84
CA ASP A 229 -9.36 7.95 -17.85
C ASP A 229 -8.37 6.79 -17.67
N ASN A 230 -7.08 7.08 -17.80
CA ASN A 230 -6.01 6.10 -17.64
C ASN A 230 -5.68 5.89 -16.16
N LEU A 231 -5.60 4.64 -15.73
CA LEU A 231 -5.21 4.30 -14.35
C LEU A 231 -3.75 4.63 -14.06
N VAL A 232 -2.91 4.50 -15.08
CA VAL A 232 -1.50 4.86 -15.03
C VAL A 232 -1.21 5.69 -16.27
N VAL A 233 -0.55 6.83 -16.09
CA VAL A 233 0.03 7.61 -17.18
C VAL A 233 1.54 7.48 -17.06
N GLU A 234 2.15 6.92 -18.11
CA GLU A 234 3.58 6.66 -18.17
C GLU A 234 4.36 7.98 -18.16
N ASP A 235 5.47 7.99 -17.41
CA ASP A 235 6.46 9.07 -17.46
C ASP A 235 7.23 9.05 -18.78
N LEU A 236 7.34 10.21 -19.42
CA LEU A 236 8.08 10.40 -20.68
C LEU A 236 9.56 10.72 -20.47
N SER A 237 10.03 10.78 -19.22
CA SER A 237 11.43 10.92 -18.86
C SER A 237 12.13 9.56 -18.68
N PHE A 238 13.46 9.57 -18.54
CA PHE A 238 14.25 8.36 -18.23
C PHE A 238 14.10 7.86 -16.78
N ASN A 239 13.25 8.50 -15.97
CA ASN A 239 13.15 8.20 -14.54
C ASN A 239 12.07 7.16 -14.21
N ASP A 240 11.21 6.74 -15.14
CA ASP A 240 10.09 5.81 -14.90
C ASP A 240 9.26 6.24 -13.66
N ASN A 241 8.91 7.53 -13.55
CA ASN A 241 8.12 8.06 -12.45
C ASN A 241 6.65 8.22 -12.83
N ASP A 242 5.99 7.13 -13.21
CA ASP A 242 4.59 7.15 -13.66
C ASP A 242 3.66 7.83 -12.65
N VAL A 243 2.54 8.37 -13.11
CA VAL A 243 1.47 8.83 -12.23
C VAL A 243 0.31 7.84 -12.23
N THR A 244 -0.26 7.61 -11.06
CA THR A 244 -1.40 6.70 -10.87
C THR A 244 -2.65 7.49 -10.52
N LEU A 245 -3.77 7.14 -11.14
CA LEU A 245 -5.07 7.73 -10.82
C LEU A 245 -5.48 7.38 -9.38
N GLY A 246 -5.48 8.40 -8.53
CA GLY A 246 -5.97 8.35 -7.16
C GLY A 246 -7.26 9.14 -6.99
N ASN A 247 -7.60 9.41 -5.75
CA ASN A 247 -8.65 10.35 -5.39
C ASN A 247 -8.17 11.30 -4.29
N TYR A 248 -8.81 12.46 -4.20
CA TYR A 248 -8.49 13.44 -3.18
C TYR A 248 -9.42 13.34 -1.95
N GLU A 249 -10.29 12.34 -1.89
CA GLU A 249 -11.06 12.02 -0.67
C GLU A 249 -10.57 10.71 -0.07
N TYR A 250 -10.71 10.54 1.24
CA TYR A 250 -10.34 9.27 1.88
C TYR A 250 -11.25 8.14 1.44
N TYR A 251 -12.56 8.32 1.50
CA TYR A 251 -13.50 7.23 1.30
C TYR A 251 -14.23 7.35 -0.01
N TYR A 252 -14.40 6.22 -0.70
CA TYR A 252 -15.15 6.15 -1.94
C TYR A 252 -15.81 4.78 -2.11
N ASP A 253 -16.83 4.74 -2.97
CA ASP A 253 -17.53 3.50 -3.32
C ASP A 253 -16.81 2.78 -4.45
N LEU A 254 -16.70 1.45 -4.34
CA LEU A 254 -16.12 0.58 -5.35
C LEU A 254 -16.91 -0.73 -5.42
N GLU A 255 -17.05 -1.25 -6.64
CA GLU A 255 -17.49 -2.63 -6.88
C GLU A 255 -16.25 -3.54 -6.89
N GLU A 256 -16.17 -4.47 -5.93
CA GLU A 256 -15.07 -5.43 -5.86
C GLU A 256 -15.15 -6.43 -7.01
N THR A 257 -14.03 -7.10 -7.30
CA THR A 257 -14.08 -8.29 -8.12
C THR A 257 -14.85 -9.41 -7.42
N GLU A 258 -15.68 -10.10 -8.19
CA GLU A 258 -16.30 -11.38 -7.83
C GLU A 258 -15.50 -12.59 -8.38
N ASN A 259 -14.44 -12.34 -9.15
CA ASN A 259 -13.57 -13.37 -9.73
C ASN A 259 -12.39 -13.71 -8.80
N TYR A 260 -12.66 -14.39 -7.69
CA TYR A 260 -11.67 -14.83 -6.72
C TYR A 260 -12.09 -16.14 -6.05
N ASP A 261 -11.11 -16.89 -5.56
CA ASP A 261 -11.33 -18.18 -4.89
C ASP A 261 -11.52 -18.03 -3.39
N TYR A 262 -10.77 -17.13 -2.73
CA TYR A 262 -10.84 -16.88 -1.28
C TYR A 262 -10.14 -15.57 -0.89
N SER A 263 -10.31 -15.15 0.36
CA SER A 263 -9.67 -13.94 0.89
C SER A 263 -8.78 -14.23 2.10
N ILE A 264 -7.66 -13.51 2.20
CA ILE A 264 -6.84 -13.36 3.41
C ILE A 264 -6.87 -11.89 3.79
N LEU A 265 -7.08 -11.58 5.06
CA LEU A 265 -7.10 -10.21 5.55
C LEU A 265 -5.82 -9.90 6.33
N CYS A 266 -5.35 -8.66 6.23
CA CYS A 266 -4.37 -8.08 7.11
C CYS A 266 -5.01 -6.92 7.87
N ILE A 267 -4.99 -6.99 9.20
CA ILE A 267 -5.54 -5.97 10.09
C ILE A 267 -4.36 -5.29 10.80
N PRO A 268 -4.22 -3.96 10.68
CA PRO A 268 -3.10 -3.21 11.21
C PRO A 268 -3.21 -3.00 12.72
N ASP A 269 -2.33 -2.14 13.24
CA ASP A 269 -2.24 -1.66 14.62
C ASP A 269 -3.60 -1.16 15.16
N ILE A 270 -4.29 -2.02 15.91
CA ILE A 270 -5.62 -1.71 16.48
C ILE A 270 -5.55 -0.96 17.81
N GLN A 271 -4.35 -0.72 18.35
CA GLN A 271 -4.09 -0.20 19.69
C GLN A 271 -4.89 1.05 20.06
N ILE A 272 -4.97 2.02 19.15
CA ILE A 272 -5.69 3.27 19.38
C ILE A 272 -7.18 2.99 19.52
N THR A 273 -7.74 2.14 18.65
CA THR A 273 -9.15 1.74 18.69
C THR A 273 -9.44 0.86 19.90
N THR A 274 -8.54 -0.05 20.27
CA THR A 274 -8.62 -0.86 21.51
C THR A 274 -8.75 0.03 22.74
N ARG A 275 -7.89 1.06 22.85
CA ARG A 275 -7.84 1.93 24.03
C ARG A 275 -8.95 2.98 24.05
N TYR A 276 -9.12 3.70 22.96
CA TYR A 276 -9.91 4.93 22.93
C TYR A 276 -11.32 4.74 22.37
N ASN A 277 -11.56 3.70 21.57
CA ASN A 277 -12.88 3.43 21.00
C ASN A 277 -13.21 1.92 20.92
N PRO A 278 -13.28 1.22 22.07
CA PRO A 278 -13.44 -0.23 22.09
C PRO A 278 -14.78 -0.71 21.49
N GLN A 279 -15.81 0.15 21.45
CA GLN A 279 -17.07 -0.16 20.78
C GLN A 279 -16.95 -0.16 19.25
N LYS A 280 -16.11 0.73 18.69
CA LYS A 280 -15.81 0.71 17.26
C LYS A 280 -15.05 -0.55 16.87
N LEU A 281 -14.07 -0.96 17.69
CA LEU A 281 -13.39 -2.24 17.50
C LEU A 281 -14.36 -3.42 17.60
N ASP A 282 -15.31 -3.39 18.54
CA ASP A 282 -16.32 -4.45 18.65
C ASP A 282 -17.11 -4.61 17.35
N LYS A 283 -17.54 -3.50 16.73
CA LYS A 283 -18.27 -3.51 15.44
C LYS A 283 -17.40 -4.00 14.28
N GLU A 284 -16.11 -3.63 14.26
CA GLU A 284 -15.18 -4.11 13.24
C GLU A 284 -15.09 -5.64 13.28
N PHE A 285 -14.97 -6.22 14.47
CA PHE A 285 -14.99 -7.68 14.65
C PHE A 285 -16.34 -8.33 14.36
N ASP A 286 -17.46 -7.65 14.64
CA ASP A 286 -18.78 -8.13 14.25
C ASP A 286 -18.88 -8.20 12.71
N TRP A 287 -18.40 -7.17 12.00
CA TRP A 287 -18.35 -7.16 10.54
C TRP A 287 -17.51 -8.32 9.99
N LEU A 288 -16.33 -8.60 10.58
CA LEU A 288 -15.49 -9.73 10.18
C LEU A 288 -16.24 -11.06 10.26
N VAL A 289 -16.98 -11.28 11.34
CA VAL A 289 -17.78 -12.49 11.55
C VAL A 289 -18.95 -12.56 10.58
N GLU A 290 -19.69 -11.48 10.42
CA GLU A 290 -20.87 -11.38 9.56
C GLU A 290 -20.51 -11.56 8.07
N ASN A 291 -19.32 -11.12 7.66
CA ASN A 291 -18.88 -11.16 6.26
C ASN A 291 -17.99 -12.36 5.92
N LYS A 292 -17.63 -13.21 6.89
CA LYS A 292 -16.67 -14.31 6.66
C LYS A 292 -17.06 -15.22 5.49
N ASP A 293 -18.35 -15.54 5.34
CA ASP A 293 -18.82 -16.46 4.31
C ASP A 293 -18.99 -15.73 2.96
N ALA A 294 -19.58 -14.53 2.98
CA ALA A 294 -19.81 -13.73 1.78
C ALA A 294 -18.51 -13.28 1.10
N LYS A 295 -17.47 -12.99 1.88
CA LYS A 295 -16.13 -12.60 1.40
C LYS A 295 -15.15 -13.77 1.35
N ASN A 296 -15.60 -14.98 1.67
CA ASN A 296 -14.79 -16.20 1.79
C ASN A 296 -13.46 -15.96 2.54
N ILE A 297 -13.55 -15.41 3.76
CA ILE A 297 -12.40 -15.07 4.61
C ILE A 297 -11.82 -16.37 5.19
N GLN A 298 -10.61 -16.73 4.75
CA GLN A 298 -9.96 -17.99 5.13
C GLN A 298 -8.91 -17.83 6.22
N TYR A 299 -8.33 -16.64 6.35
CA TYR A 299 -7.37 -16.32 7.40
C TYR A 299 -7.29 -14.80 7.63
N ILE A 300 -7.09 -14.39 8.89
CA ILE A 300 -6.86 -12.99 9.28
C ILE A 300 -5.49 -12.87 9.95
N SER A 301 -4.65 -11.95 9.49
CA SER A 301 -3.34 -11.63 10.05
C SER A 301 -3.40 -10.30 10.78
N PHE A 302 -3.22 -10.29 12.11
CA PHE A 302 -3.01 -9.08 12.89
C PHE A 302 -1.51 -8.80 13.01
N VAL A 303 -1.05 -7.62 12.58
CA VAL A 303 0.38 -7.28 12.56
C VAL A 303 0.91 -6.63 13.84
N GLY A 304 0.15 -6.71 14.94
CA GLY A 304 0.59 -6.30 16.27
C GLY A 304 0.00 -4.99 16.74
N ASP A 305 0.58 -4.46 17.81
CA ASP A 305 0.04 -3.33 18.57
C ASP A 305 -1.45 -3.53 18.84
N LEU A 306 -1.74 -4.63 19.53
CA LEU A 306 -3.11 -5.00 19.92
C LEU A 306 -3.63 -4.08 21.04
N THR A 307 -2.69 -3.57 21.85
CA THR A 307 -2.90 -2.64 22.96
C THR A 307 -1.98 -1.43 22.82
N ASP A 308 -2.36 -0.28 23.35
CA ASP A 308 -1.57 0.97 23.28
C ASP A 308 -0.60 1.14 24.46
N THR A 309 -0.79 0.40 25.57
CA THR A 309 0.11 0.51 26.75
C THR A 309 0.40 -0.82 27.46
N CYS A 310 0.00 -1.95 26.87
CA CYS A 310 -0.02 -3.28 27.50
C CYS A 310 -0.75 -3.34 28.85
N ASP A 311 -1.48 -2.29 29.26
CA ASP A 311 -2.03 -2.17 30.62
C ASP A 311 -0.96 -2.26 31.72
N LYS A 312 0.29 -1.83 31.45
CA LYS A 312 1.46 -1.92 32.35
C LYS A 312 1.24 -1.47 33.80
N ASN A 313 0.27 -0.58 34.03
CA ASN A 313 -0.09 -0.11 35.37
C ASN A 313 -1.61 -0.11 35.60
N ASP A 314 -2.36 -0.84 34.78
CA ASP A 314 -3.81 -0.97 34.91
C ASP A 314 -4.14 -2.37 35.45
N PRO A 315 -4.47 -2.52 36.75
CA PRO A 315 -4.81 -3.82 37.32
C PRO A 315 -6.09 -4.40 36.74
N GLU A 316 -6.92 -3.59 36.06
CA GLU A 316 -8.13 -4.04 35.40
C GLU A 316 -7.88 -4.60 33.99
N GLU A 317 -6.66 -4.48 33.43
CA GLU A 317 -6.30 -5.01 32.12
C GLU A 317 -7.37 -4.65 31.05
N THR A 318 -7.76 -3.37 31.03
CA THR A 318 -8.93 -2.93 30.26
C THR A 318 -8.77 -3.15 28.77
N GLN A 319 -7.58 -2.94 28.22
CA GLN A 319 -7.29 -3.15 26.80
C GLN A 319 -7.21 -4.63 26.47
N TRP A 320 -6.52 -5.44 27.29
CA TRP A 320 -6.47 -6.88 27.07
C TRP A 320 -7.84 -7.55 27.16
N LYS A 321 -8.75 -7.07 28.03
CA LYS A 321 -10.15 -7.53 28.06
C LYS A 321 -10.87 -7.25 26.74
N VAL A 322 -10.62 -6.09 26.11
CA VAL A 322 -11.18 -5.72 24.80
C VAL A 322 -10.61 -6.62 23.69
N VAL A 323 -9.29 -6.82 23.65
CA VAL A 323 -8.64 -7.72 22.68
C VAL A 323 -9.20 -9.13 22.82
N LYS A 324 -9.22 -9.66 24.04
CA LYS A 324 -9.67 -11.03 24.33
C LYS A 324 -11.12 -11.28 23.92
N ARG A 325 -12.04 -10.35 24.22
CA ARG A 325 -13.46 -10.54 23.86
C ARG A 325 -13.67 -10.50 22.34
N ASN A 326 -12.92 -9.66 21.62
CA ASN A 326 -13.03 -9.57 20.17
C ASN A 326 -12.41 -10.78 19.47
N PHE A 327 -11.26 -11.26 19.93
CA PHE A 327 -10.69 -12.51 19.45
C PHE A 327 -11.59 -13.72 19.76
N GLN A 328 -12.31 -13.68 20.89
CA GLN A 328 -13.31 -14.71 21.21
C GLN A 328 -14.46 -14.75 20.18
N LYS A 329 -14.89 -13.60 19.62
CA LYS A 329 -15.88 -13.59 18.53
C LYS A 329 -15.40 -14.38 17.32
N LEU A 330 -14.13 -14.24 16.95
CA LEU A 330 -13.52 -15.02 15.86
C LEU A 330 -13.51 -16.52 16.18
N ASP A 331 -13.16 -16.86 17.42
CA ASP A 331 -13.14 -18.25 17.89
C ASP A 331 -14.52 -18.91 17.84
N ASP A 332 -15.54 -18.21 18.35
CA ASP A 332 -16.92 -18.69 18.44
C ASP A 332 -17.54 -18.90 17.05
N ASN A 333 -17.00 -18.22 16.03
CA ASN A 333 -17.47 -18.27 14.65
C ASN A 333 -16.52 -19.04 13.71
N ASN A 334 -15.54 -19.77 14.25
CA ASN A 334 -14.58 -20.59 13.52
C ASN A 334 -13.75 -19.82 12.47
N VAL A 335 -13.48 -18.53 12.70
CA VAL A 335 -12.59 -17.74 11.86
C VAL A 335 -11.14 -18.07 12.24
N SER A 336 -10.32 -18.42 11.25
CA SER A 336 -8.90 -18.69 11.46
C SER A 336 -8.12 -17.38 11.46
N TYR A 337 -7.22 -17.19 12.44
CA TYR A 337 -6.40 -15.99 12.53
C TYR A 337 -5.05 -16.27 13.18
N GLY A 338 -4.11 -15.33 12.97
CA GLY A 338 -2.85 -15.20 13.68
C GLY A 338 -2.57 -13.74 14.00
N PHE A 339 -1.66 -13.53 14.95
CA PHE A 339 -1.28 -12.23 15.49
C PHE A 339 0.17 -12.29 15.96
N VAL A 340 0.81 -11.13 16.01
CA VAL A 340 2.15 -10.92 16.59
C VAL A 340 2.06 -9.81 17.66
N PRO A 341 3.00 -9.71 18.61
CA PRO A 341 3.10 -8.51 19.45
C PRO A 341 3.71 -7.36 18.64
N GLY A 342 3.14 -6.17 18.82
CA GLY A 342 3.84 -4.94 18.49
C GLY A 342 4.69 -4.42 19.64
N ASN A 343 5.32 -3.25 19.49
CA ASN A 343 6.15 -2.69 20.56
C ASN A 343 5.31 -2.32 21.79
N HIS A 344 4.03 -1.99 21.62
CA HIS A 344 3.15 -1.64 22.72
C HIS A 344 2.59 -2.83 23.51
N ASP A 345 2.77 -4.06 23.02
CA ASP A 345 2.22 -5.29 23.63
C ASP A 345 3.17 -5.99 24.62
N TYR A 346 4.41 -5.55 24.74
CA TYR A 346 5.36 -6.04 25.74
C TYR A 346 5.03 -5.49 27.13
N ASP A 347 5.45 -6.16 28.20
CA ASP A 347 5.11 -5.79 29.58
C ASP A 347 5.59 -4.37 29.98
N ASP A 348 6.53 -3.79 29.23
CA ASP A 348 6.96 -2.41 29.41
C ASP A 348 6.16 -1.37 28.63
N GLY A 349 5.23 -1.79 27.77
CA GLY A 349 4.32 -0.99 26.95
C GLY A 349 4.99 -0.20 25.83
N VAL A 350 6.29 -0.42 25.57
CA VAL A 350 7.06 0.37 24.59
C VAL A 350 8.11 -0.45 23.83
N GLY A 351 8.27 -1.74 24.12
CA GLY A 351 9.18 -2.63 23.40
C GLY A 351 10.64 -2.38 23.73
N ARG A 352 10.96 -1.97 24.96
CA ARG A 352 12.36 -1.84 25.44
C ARG A 352 12.91 -3.16 25.99
N SER A 353 12.04 -4.13 26.20
CA SER A 353 12.33 -5.44 26.77
C SER A 353 11.35 -6.48 26.24
N ARG A 354 11.72 -7.77 26.33
CA ARG A 354 10.97 -8.89 25.75
C ARG A 354 9.92 -9.60 26.62
N PRO A 355 9.76 -9.37 27.94
CA PRO A 355 8.69 -10.00 28.69
C PRO A 355 7.29 -9.70 28.10
N THR A 356 6.46 -10.73 27.96
CA THR A 356 5.09 -10.70 27.41
C THR A 356 4.12 -11.44 28.34
N THR A 357 4.28 -11.24 29.65
CA THR A 357 3.49 -11.91 30.70
C THR A 357 2.00 -11.61 30.56
N LEU A 358 1.63 -10.34 30.32
CA LEU A 358 0.23 -9.95 30.20
C LEU A 358 -0.42 -10.48 28.92
N MET A 359 0.32 -10.45 27.81
CA MET A 359 -0.12 -11.05 26.55
C MET A 359 -0.34 -12.56 26.70
N ASN A 360 0.64 -13.32 27.20
CA ASN A 360 0.50 -14.77 27.40
C ASN A 360 -0.56 -15.14 28.46
N LYS A 361 -0.84 -14.25 29.42
CA LYS A 361 -1.97 -14.42 30.36
C LYS A 361 -3.32 -14.29 29.65
N ASN A 362 -3.48 -13.28 28.80
CA ASN A 362 -4.75 -12.94 28.16
C ASN A 362 -5.01 -13.75 26.88
N LEU A 363 -3.94 -14.13 26.19
CA LEU A 363 -3.91 -14.92 24.97
C LEU A 363 -3.06 -16.19 25.23
N PRO A 364 -3.54 -17.14 26.07
CA PRO A 364 -2.73 -18.27 26.51
C PRO A 364 -2.37 -19.22 25.38
N TYR A 365 -1.10 -19.62 25.32
CA TYR A 365 -0.56 -20.56 24.35
C TYR A 365 -1.43 -21.81 24.16
N GLU A 366 -1.92 -22.41 25.25
CA GLU A 366 -2.71 -23.64 25.23
C GLU A 366 -4.01 -23.49 24.42
N LYS A 367 -4.63 -22.31 24.44
CA LYS A 367 -5.83 -22.01 23.65
C LYS A 367 -5.53 -22.07 22.15
N TYR A 368 -4.40 -21.48 21.74
CA TYR A 368 -4.01 -21.41 20.33
C TYR A 368 -3.38 -22.72 19.83
N ALA A 369 -2.60 -23.39 20.66
CA ALA A 369 -2.02 -24.70 20.36
C ALA A 369 -3.07 -25.80 20.18
N ALA A 370 -4.29 -25.59 20.70
CA ALA A 370 -5.44 -26.48 20.49
C ALA A 370 -6.16 -26.25 19.16
N LYS A 371 -5.85 -25.17 18.42
CA LYS A 371 -6.44 -24.90 17.10
C LYS A 371 -5.93 -25.94 16.09
N SER A 372 -6.83 -26.44 15.24
CA SER A 372 -6.50 -27.45 14.23
C SER A 372 -5.47 -27.00 13.20
N TYR A 373 -5.30 -25.69 13.03
CA TYR A 373 -4.35 -25.08 12.12
C TYR A 373 -3.03 -24.65 12.81
N PHE A 374 -2.84 -24.91 14.11
CA PHE A 374 -1.60 -24.57 14.79
C PHE A 374 -0.48 -25.56 14.43
N GLY A 375 0.64 -25.05 13.90
CA GLY A 375 1.78 -25.88 13.49
C GLY A 375 2.85 -26.03 14.57
N GLY A 376 3.09 -24.98 15.36
CA GLY A 376 4.08 -24.99 16.43
C GLY A 376 4.58 -23.60 16.81
N SER A 377 5.29 -23.51 17.92
CA SER A 377 5.95 -22.27 18.38
C SER A 377 7.45 -22.44 18.56
N TYR A 378 8.17 -21.33 18.61
CA TYR A 378 9.60 -21.31 18.94
C TYR A 378 9.85 -21.84 20.35
N PHE A 379 9.01 -21.43 21.32
CA PHE A 379 8.97 -21.95 22.67
C PHE A 379 7.57 -22.42 23.04
N LYS A 380 7.45 -23.66 23.53
CA LYS A 380 6.18 -24.18 24.05
C LYS A 380 5.76 -23.38 25.28
N GLY A 381 4.52 -22.92 25.31
CA GLY A 381 3.99 -22.07 26.38
C GLY A 381 4.09 -20.57 26.07
N ASP A 382 4.59 -20.19 24.89
CA ASP A 382 4.71 -18.79 24.46
C ASP A 382 4.09 -18.62 23.05
N ILE A 383 3.21 -17.62 22.90
CA ILE A 383 2.49 -17.31 21.65
C ILE A 383 3.12 -16.14 20.87
N VAL A 384 4.34 -15.72 21.21
CA VAL A 384 5.02 -14.59 20.56
C VAL A 384 5.64 -14.94 19.19
N ASN A 385 6.13 -16.16 19.02
CA ASN A 385 6.68 -16.64 17.75
C ASN A 385 6.15 -18.04 17.44
N TYR A 386 5.32 -18.16 16.41
CA TYR A 386 4.64 -19.40 16.06
C TYR A 386 4.22 -19.41 14.60
N TYR A 387 3.82 -20.58 14.12
CA TYR A 387 3.31 -20.72 12.78
C TYR A 387 2.02 -21.54 12.75
N ASN A 388 1.17 -21.17 11.80
CA ASN A 388 -0.06 -21.87 11.48
C ASN A 388 0.07 -22.53 10.11
N VAL A 389 -0.53 -23.71 9.95
CA VAL A 389 -0.62 -24.43 8.68
C VAL A 389 -2.07 -24.64 8.31
N LYS A 390 -2.43 -24.32 7.06
CA LYS A 390 -3.82 -24.43 6.60
C LYS A 390 -3.86 -24.73 5.11
N ARG A 391 -4.72 -25.67 4.70
CA ARG A 391 -5.03 -25.89 3.29
C ARG A 391 -6.21 -24.99 2.89
N ILE A 392 -6.02 -24.13 1.90
CA ILE A 392 -7.02 -23.18 1.40
C ILE A 392 -7.17 -23.40 -0.11
N SER A 393 -8.37 -23.74 -0.56
CA SER A 393 -8.68 -23.99 -1.99
C SER A 393 -7.66 -24.88 -2.73
N GLY A 394 -7.11 -25.89 -2.04
CA GLY A 394 -6.15 -26.84 -2.60
C GLY A 394 -4.68 -26.39 -2.55
N VAL A 395 -4.37 -25.25 -1.93
CA VAL A 395 -3.02 -24.73 -1.67
C VAL A 395 -2.70 -24.87 -0.20
N ASP A 396 -1.53 -25.42 0.11
CA ASP A 396 -1.03 -25.50 1.48
C ASP A 396 -0.33 -24.19 1.85
N TYR A 397 -0.79 -23.55 2.92
CA TYR A 397 -0.24 -22.32 3.45
C TYR A 397 0.50 -22.55 4.76
N LEU A 398 1.57 -21.79 4.96
CA LEU A 398 2.22 -21.59 6.24
C LEU A 398 2.19 -20.10 6.56
N PHE A 399 1.55 -19.74 7.66
CA PHE A 399 1.54 -18.38 8.19
C PHE A 399 2.55 -18.30 9.33
N LEU A 400 3.65 -17.59 9.11
CA LEU A 400 4.75 -17.47 10.05
C LEU A 400 4.64 -16.13 10.80
N ASN A 401 4.29 -16.19 12.08
CA ASN A 401 4.03 -15.02 12.92
C ASN A 401 5.27 -14.78 13.80
N LEU A 402 5.95 -13.66 13.59
CA LEU A 402 7.22 -13.32 14.21
C LEU A 402 7.12 -12.05 15.06
N GLU A 403 7.79 -12.06 16.20
CA GLU A 403 7.84 -10.96 17.16
C GLU A 403 8.36 -9.64 16.57
N PHE A 404 8.01 -8.50 17.17
CA PHE A 404 8.70 -7.23 16.90
C PHE A 404 10.21 -7.36 17.11
N GLY A 405 10.98 -7.08 16.04
CA GLY A 405 12.43 -7.25 15.99
C GLY A 405 12.89 -8.66 16.33
N PRO A 406 12.65 -9.69 15.49
CA PRO A 406 12.99 -11.07 15.82
C PRO A 406 14.44 -11.27 16.23
N ARG A 407 14.69 -12.14 17.21
CA ARG A 407 16.07 -12.55 17.56
C ARG A 407 16.71 -13.39 16.47
N ASP A 408 18.04 -13.44 16.39
CA ASP A 408 18.74 -14.33 15.44
C ASP A 408 18.37 -15.80 15.68
N SER A 409 18.15 -16.19 16.93
CA SER A 409 17.72 -17.55 17.28
C SER A 409 16.31 -17.87 16.77
N VAL A 410 15.42 -16.87 16.78
CA VAL A 410 14.08 -16.96 16.18
C VAL A 410 14.18 -17.03 14.66
N LEU A 411 14.99 -16.19 14.01
CA LEU A 411 15.18 -16.27 12.56
C LEU A 411 15.78 -17.61 12.13
N LYS A 412 16.75 -18.16 12.89
CA LYS A 412 17.29 -19.51 12.64
C LYS A 412 16.22 -20.60 12.81
N TRP A 413 15.31 -20.46 13.75
CA TRP A 413 14.18 -21.37 13.92
C TRP A 413 13.18 -21.24 12.76
N ALA A 414 12.81 -20.02 12.38
CA ALA A 414 11.95 -19.71 11.25
C ALA A 414 12.48 -20.31 9.93
N ASN A 415 13.80 -20.24 9.69
CA ASN A 415 14.44 -20.89 8.56
C ASN A 415 14.17 -22.41 8.57
N ARG A 416 14.40 -23.08 9.70
CA ARG A 416 14.11 -24.52 9.83
C ARG A 416 12.64 -24.85 9.64
N VAL A 417 11.74 -23.97 10.07
CA VAL A 417 10.30 -24.12 9.81
C VAL A 417 10.03 -24.07 8.31
N CYS A 418 10.54 -23.08 7.58
CA CYS A 418 10.36 -23.00 6.13
C CYS A 418 10.94 -24.24 5.42
N ASP A 419 12.11 -24.73 5.85
CA ASP A 419 12.74 -25.95 5.32
C ASP A 419 11.90 -27.22 5.56
N MET A 420 11.13 -27.28 6.66
CA MET A 420 10.22 -28.40 6.95
C MET A 420 8.97 -28.40 6.07
N TYR A 421 8.60 -27.24 5.52
CA TYR A 421 7.38 -27.05 4.73
C TYR A 421 7.69 -26.50 3.33
N PRO A 422 8.57 -27.13 2.53
CA PRO A 422 9.06 -26.57 1.27
C PRO A 422 7.97 -26.43 0.19
N ASN A 423 6.86 -27.15 0.34
CA ASN A 423 5.71 -27.11 -0.56
C ASN A 423 4.57 -26.21 -0.07
N HIS A 424 4.74 -25.52 1.07
CA HIS A 424 3.73 -24.58 1.57
C HIS A 424 4.06 -23.18 1.11
N ARG A 425 3.04 -22.43 0.68
CA ARG A 425 3.15 -21.00 0.40
C ARG A 425 3.27 -20.25 1.73
N VAL A 426 4.37 -19.53 1.93
CA VAL A 426 4.67 -18.87 3.22
C VAL A 426 4.30 -17.39 3.17
N ILE A 427 3.44 -16.98 4.10
CA ILE A 427 3.18 -15.57 4.45
C ILE A 427 3.85 -15.31 5.79
N ILE A 428 4.66 -14.25 5.88
CA ILE A 428 5.22 -13.78 7.14
C ILE A 428 4.38 -12.60 7.65
N SER A 429 4.04 -12.63 8.93
CA SER A 429 3.49 -11.48 9.64
C SER A 429 4.49 -11.07 10.71
N THR A 430 4.84 -9.79 10.74
CA THR A 430 5.73 -9.18 11.73
C THR A 430 5.28 -7.74 11.97
N HIS A 431 5.66 -7.15 13.09
CA HIS A 431 5.21 -5.79 13.39
C HIS A 431 5.94 -4.70 12.58
N SER A 432 7.28 -4.74 12.53
CA SER A 432 8.09 -3.75 11.81
C SER A 432 8.88 -4.42 10.68
N TYR A 433 8.81 -3.88 9.46
CA TYR A 433 9.53 -4.39 8.29
C TYR A 433 9.73 -3.36 7.16
N ILE A 434 8.65 -2.72 6.67
CA ILE A 434 8.72 -1.66 5.63
C ILE A 434 8.58 -0.27 6.25
N GLU A 435 9.25 0.72 5.67
CA GLU A 435 9.13 2.15 6.00
C GLU A 435 8.10 2.86 5.09
N PRO A 436 7.54 4.02 5.51
CA PRO A 436 6.57 4.75 4.68
C PRO A 436 7.11 5.21 3.31
N ASN A 437 8.43 5.33 3.16
CA ASN A 437 9.09 5.64 1.90
C ASN A 437 9.26 4.42 0.97
N GLY A 438 8.82 3.22 1.38
CA GLY A 438 8.93 1.98 0.61
C GLY A 438 10.27 1.27 0.73
N GLU A 439 11.22 1.76 1.54
CA GLU A 439 12.43 1.02 1.89
C GLU A 439 12.12 -0.10 2.87
N ILE A 440 12.91 -1.17 2.82
CA ILE A 440 12.95 -2.13 3.92
C ILE A 440 13.67 -1.46 5.08
N ALA A 441 13.08 -1.49 6.28
CA ALA A 441 13.61 -0.83 7.47
C ALA A 441 15.06 -1.24 7.74
N GLN A 442 15.92 -0.22 7.84
CA GLN A 442 17.35 -0.36 8.08
C GLN A 442 17.69 0.01 9.52
N SER A 443 18.92 -0.29 9.94
CA SER A 443 19.40 0.10 11.27
C SER A 443 19.50 1.61 11.47
N TYR A 444 19.41 2.44 10.42
CA TYR A 444 19.34 3.90 10.54
C TYR A 444 17.90 4.42 10.60
N SER A 445 16.90 3.61 10.26
CA SER A 445 15.51 4.02 10.32
C SER A 445 15.15 4.46 11.74
N PRO A 446 14.40 5.57 11.90
CA PRO A 446 14.11 6.14 13.21
C PRO A 446 13.26 5.21 14.09
N TYR A 447 12.41 4.39 13.47
CA TYR A 447 11.48 3.48 14.14
C TYR A 447 11.84 2.00 13.89
N ALA A 448 13.09 1.70 13.51
CA ALA A 448 13.54 0.31 13.44
C ALA A 448 13.47 -0.34 14.83
N ALA A 449 13.16 -1.63 14.92
CA ALA A 449 13.05 -2.35 16.20
C ALA A 449 14.31 -2.23 17.08
N SER A 450 15.49 -2.20 16.45
CA SER A 450 16.77 -1.98 17.13
C SER A 450 16.86 -0.63 17.88
N LYS A 451 16.08 0.38 17.48
CA LYS A 451 16.02 1.72 18.13
C LYS A 451 15.26 1.73 19.45
N TYR A 452 14.39 0.75 19.66
CA TYR A 452 13.58 0.65 20.88
C TYR A 452 14.36 0.01 22.03
N GLY A 453 15.55 -0.55 21.78
CA GLY A 453 16.33 -1.23 22.81
C GLY A 453 15.84 -2.65 23.12
N ILE A 454 14.87 -3.20 22.37
CA ILE A 454 14.38 -4.58 22.53
C ILE A 454 15.47 -5.65 22.37
N GLY A 455 16.56 -5.28 21.68
CA GLY A 455 17.78 -6.08 21.56
C GLY A 455 18.70 -6.02 22.80
N ALA A 456 18.43 -5.21 23.82
CA ALA A 456 19.32 -5.12 24.99
C ALA A 456 19.45 -6.49 25.68
N GLY A 457 20.63 -7.12 25.54
CA GLY A 457 20.93 -8.45 26.09
C GLY A 457 20.60 -9.64 25.17
N ASN A 458 20.14 -9.40 23.94
CA ASN A 458 19.89 -10.40 22.89
C ASN A 458 20.15 -9.77 21.49
N SER A 459 19.73 -10.39 20.39
CA SER A 459 19.62 -9.68 19.11
C SER A 459 18.20 -9.18 18.85
N SER A 460 18.10 -8.17 17.99
CA SER A 460 16.86 -7.67 17.39
C SER A 460 17.18 -7.39 15.93
N ASN A 461 16.48 -8.06 15.03
CA ASN A 461 16.68 -7.90 13.60
C ASN A 461 15.69 -6.89 13.03
N ASP A 462 16.21 -5.85 12.40
CA ASP A 462 15.39 -4.90 11.63
C ASP A 462 14.98 -5.53 10.28
N GLY A 463 14.11 -4.84 9.52
CA GLY A 463 13.55 -5.36 8.27
C GLY A 463 14.60 -5.90 7.29
N GLN A 464 15.69 -5.15 7.09
CA GLN A 464 16.76 -5.56 6.17
C GLN A 464 17.46 -6.83 6.65
N GLU A 465 17.72 -6.96 7.94
CA GLU A 465 18.32 -8.17 8.50
C GLU A 465 17.37 -9.37 8.41
N MET A 466 16.06 -9.17 8.61
CA MET A 466 15.05 -10.20 8.37
C MET A 466 15.05 -10.64 6.90
N PHE A 467 15.10 -9.67 5.98
CA PHE A 467 15.17 -9.95 4.54
C PHE A 467 16.39 -10.81 4.21
N ASP A 468 17.56 -10.39 4.71
CA ASP A 468 18.84 -11.04 4.41
C ASP A 468 18.99 -12.42 5.07
N LYS A 469 18.47 -12.60 6.29
CA LYS A 469 18.66 -13.82 7.07
C LYS A 469 17.52 -14.82 6.92
N LEU A 470 16.35 -14.42 6.41
CA LEU A 470 15.17 -15.29 6.28
C LEU A 470 14.42 -15.09 4.96
N VAL A 471 13.85 -13.90 4.70
CA VAL A 471 12.81 -13.72 3.67
C VAL A 471 13.34 -14.09 2.28
N LYS A 472 14.54 -13.62 1.92
CA LYS A 472 15.12 -13.88 0.60
C LYS A 472 15.71 -15.28 0.42
N LYS A 473 15.78 -16.08 1.49
CA LYS A 473 16.46 -17.39 1.51
C LYS A 473 15.59 -18.53 0.98
N HIS A 474 14.27 -18.41 1.13
CA HIS A 474 13.35 -19.52 0.87
C HIS A 474 12.54 -19.30 -0.40
N PRO A 475 12.48 -20.28 -1.32
CA PRO A 475 11.76 -20.15 -2.59
C PRO A 475 10.23 -20.07 -2.42
N ASN A 476 9.72 -20.50 -1.26
CA ASN A 476 8.29 -20.59 -0.96
C ASN A 476 7.77 -19.43 -0.10
N ILE A 477 8.63 -18.51 0.35
CA ILE A 477 8.21 -17.21 0.90
C ILE A 477 7.87 -16.28 -0.26
N PHE A 478 6.63 -15.79 -0.27
CA PHE A 478 6.15 -14.90 -1.34
C PHE A 478 5.55 -13.61 -0.80
N MET A 479 5.25 -13.52 0.51
CA MET A 479 4.54 -12.37 1.05
C MET A 479 4.96 -12.05 2.49
N VAL A 480 5.05 -10.76 2.80
CA VAL A 480 5.31 -10.22 4.14
C VAL A 480 4.32 -9.11 4.47
N PHE A 481 3.64 -9.22 5.60
CA PHE A 481 2.77 -8.19 6.17
C PHE A 481 3.45 -7.51 7.35
N SER A 482 3.35 -6.18 7.41
CA SER A 482 3.84 -5.34 8.52
C SER A 482 2.96 -4.12 8.79
N GLY A 483 3.06 -3.61 10.02
CA GLY A 483 2.42 -2.38 10.51
C GLY A 483 3.47 -1.45 11.14
N HIS A 484 3.23 -0.95 12.34
CA HIS A 484 4.13 -0.11 13.15
C HIS A 484 4.37 1.31 12.61
N ASN A 485 4.82 1.39 11.35
CA ASN A 485 5.08 2.64 10.66
C ASN A 485 3.79 3.12 9.98
N SER A 486 3.28 4.28 10.39
CA SER A 486 2.06 4.80 9.77
C SER A 486 2.33 5.36 8.37
N SER A 487 1.41 5.05 7.45
CA SER A 487 1.33 5.57 6.09
C SER A 487 -0.13 5.80 5.71
N ASP A 488 -0.41 6.89 4.99
CA ASP A 488 -1.76 7.19 4.48
C ASP A 488 -2.18 6.24 3.35
N ASP A 489 -1.21 5.53 2.75
CA ASP A 489 -1.40 4.53 1.69
C ASP A 489 -0.81 3.17 2.08
N ILE A 490 -1.32 2.10 1.48
CA ILE A 490 -0.66 0.78 1.53
C ILE A 490 0.67 0.92 0.78
N VAL A 491 1.79 0.75 1.50
CA VAL A 491 3.10 0.74 0.86
C VAL A 491 3.39 -0.67 0.40
N TYR A 492 3.36 -0.87 -0.92
CA TYR A 492 3.66 -2.13 -1.56
C TYR A 492 5.07 -2.12 -2.17
N ARG A 493 5.84 -3.16 -1.88
CA ARG A 493 7.18 -3.36 -2.42
C ARG A 493 7.30 -4.76 -3.02
N LYS A 494 7.97 -4.85 -4.17
CA LYS A 494 8.37 -6.10 -4.82
C LYS A 494 9.89 -6.28 -4.75
N ASP A 495 10.33 -7.39 -4.17
CA ASP A 495 11.73 -7.80 -4.14
C ASP A 495 11.90 -9.20 -4.74
N PHE A 496 13.15 -9.63 -4.93
CA PHE A 496 13.49 -10.97 -5.41
C PHE A 496 14.34 -11.72 -4.38
N GLY A 497 13.94 -12.96 -4.10
CA GLY A 497 14.70 -13.92 -3.31
C GLY A 497 15.88 -14.51 -4.08
N GLU A 498 16.79 -15.17 -3.36
CA GLU A 498 17.98 -15.82 -3.91
C GLU A 498 17.65 -16.96 -4.88
N ASN A 499 16.44 -17.51 -4.80
CA ASN A 499 15.95 -18.56 -5.68
C ASN A 499 15.21 -18.00 -6.92
N GLY A 500 15.24 -16.68 -7.13
CA GLY A 500 14.47 -15.98 -8.16
C GLY A 500 13.01 -15.76 -7.78
N ASN A 501 12.61 -16.08 -6.54
CA ASN A 501 11.25 -15.93 -6.10
C ASN A 501 10.83 -14.48 -5.89
N THR A 502 9.63 -14.13 -6.31
CA THR A 502 9.08 -12.79 -6.09
C THR A 502 8.53 -12.72 -4.67
N ILE A 503 8.90 -11.67 -3.95
CA ILE A 503 8.47 -11.39 -2.58
C ILE A 503 7.67 -10.08 -2.60
N HIS A 504 6.43 -10.16 -2.15
CA HIS A 504 5.50 -9.04 -2.03
C HIS A 504 5.42 -8.58 -0.58
N SER A 505 5.96 -7.40 -0.29
CA SER A 505 5.99 -6.85 1.06
C SER A 505 5.02 -5.69 1.18
N PHE A 506 4.31 -5.63 2.31
CA PHE A 506 3.29 -4.60 2.56
C PHE A 506 3.50 -3.94 3.92
N LEU A 507 3.49 -2.61 3.92
CA LEU A 507 3.14 -1.81 5.09
C LEU A 507 1.66 -1.48 5.01
N ILE A 508 0.91 -1.90 6.01
CA ILE A 508 -0.52 -1.60 6.14
C ILE A 508 -0.68 -1.03 7.55
N ASP A 509 -0.76 0.29 7.65
CA ASP A 509 -1.02 0.99 8.91
C ASP A 509 -1.40 2.46 8.66
N ALA A 510 -2.69 2.79 8.81
CA ALA A 510 -3.20 4.16 8.75
C ALA A 510 -3.45 4.79 10.13
N GLN A 511 -2.85 4.24 11.21
CA GLN A 511 -3.17 4.68 12.57
C GLN A 511 -2.84 6.15 12.82
N GLY A 512 -1.74 6.65 12.24
CA GLY A 512 -1.32 8.05 12.36
C GLY A 512 -2.32 8.99 11.68
N THR A 513 -2.82 8.60 10.51
CA THR A 513 -3.85 9.32 9.74
C THR A 513 -5.15 9.48 10.51
N PHE A 514 -5.59 8.41 11.18
CA PHE A 514 -6.89 8.35 11.86
C PHE A 514 -6.76 8.28 13.39
N TYR A 515 -5.68 8.81 13.95
CA TYR A 515 -5.41 8.70 15.40
C TYR A 515 -6.58 9.23 16.24
N SER A 516 -7.11 10.41 15.89
CA SER A 516 -8.23 11.04 16.62
C SER A 516 -9.56 10.32 16.42
N ASP A 517 -9.75 9.64 15.29
CA ASP A 517 -10.99 8.97 14.90
C ASP A 517 -10.98 7.45 15.19
N SER A 518 -9.86 6.95 15.74
CA SER A 518 -9.57 5.53 15.98
C SER A 518 -9.69 4.69 14.70
N CYS A 519 -8.57 4.49 14.00
CA CYS A 519 -8.47 3.75 12.74
C CYS A 519 -9.31 2.45 12.69
N ASP A 520 -10.06 2.23 11.61
CA ASP A 520 -10.93 1.06 11.40
C ASP A 520 -10.79 0.46 10.00
N VAL A 521 -9.60 0.57 9.39
CA VAL A 521 -9.39 0.04 8.04
C VAL A 521 -8.65 -1.29 8.06
N LEU A 522 -9.14 -2.22 7.24
CA LEU A 522 -8.58 -3.55 7.03
C LEU A 522 -8.21 -3.75 5.57
N ALA A 523 -7.11 -4.45 5.30
CA ALA A 523 -6.70 -4.79 3.95
C ALA A 523 -7.18 -6.21 3.60
N MET A 524 -7.98 -6.32 2.53
CA MET A 524 -8.45 -7.60 1.99
C MET A 524 -7.61 -7.98 0.78
N PHE A 525 -7.07 -9.20 0.80
CA PHE A 525 -6.37 -9.81 -0.32
C PHE A 525 -7.24 -10.94 -0.87
N LYS A 526 -7.93 -10.68 -1.98
CA LYS A 526 -8.75 -11.68 -2.67
C LYS A 526 -7.90 -12.43 -3.70
N PHE A 527 -7.65 -13.71 -3.47
CA PHE A 527 -6.79 -14.54 -4.31
C PHE A 527 -7.59 -15.27 -5.38
N ASN A 528 -7.08 -15.23 -6.61
CA ASN A 528 -7.49 -16.07 -7.72
C ASN A 528 -6.31 -16.98 -8.10
N GLU A 529 -6.41 -18.26 -7.78
CA GLU A 529 -5.35 -19.26 -8.01
C GLU A 529 -5.18 -19.61 -9.48
N TYR A 530 -6.25 -19.55 -10.26
CA TYR A 530 -6.19 -19.84 -11.69
C TYR A 530 -5.44 -18.75 -12.45
N GLU A 531 -5.77 -17.48 -12.20
CA GLU A 531 -5.13 -16.31 -12.81
C GLU A 531 -3.81 -15.92 -12.15
N LYS A 532 -3.52 -16.49 -10.97
CA LYS A 532 -2.35 -16.17 -10.14
C LYS A 532 -2.30 -14.70 -9.69
N LYS A 533 -3.48 -14.15 -9.40
CA LYS A 533 -3.69 -12.75 -9.03
C LYS A 533 -4.23 -12.60 -7.62
N ALA A 534 -3.77 -11.59 -6.91
CA ALA A 534 -4.40 -11.14 -5.68
C ALA A 534 -4.89 -9.70 -5.85
N TYR A 535 -6.19 -9.49 -5.62
CA TYR A 535 -6.82 -8.19 -5.64
C TYR A 535 -6.80 -7.62 -4.22
N VAL A 536 -6.16 -6.48 -4.05
CA VAL A 536 -5.96 -5.79 -2.78
C VAL A 536 -7.01 -4.71 -2.65
N TYR A 537 -7.69 -4.66 -1.50
CA TYR A 537 -8.65 -3.63 -1.16
C TYR A 537 -8.42 -3.14 0.26
N TRP A 538 -8.23 -1.84 0.45
CA TRP A 538 -8.25 -1.23 1.78
C TRP A 538 -9.65 -0.71 2.09
N TYR A 539 -10.28 -1.21 3.15
CA TYR A 539 -11.72 -1.05 3.40
C TYR A 539 -11.99 -0.68 4.85
N SER A 540 -12.94 0.24 5.08
CA SER A 540 -13.45 0.60 6.41
C SER A 540 -14.84 -0.01 6.62
N PRO A 541 -15.00 -0.92 7.61
CA PRO A 541 -16.31 -1.40 8.02
C PRO A 541 -17.24 -0.33 8.58
N GLU A 542 -16.74 0.67 9.32
CA GLU A 542 -17.61 1.73 9.89
C GLU A 542 -18.16 2.64 8.79
N LYS A 543 -17.35 2.94 7.76
CA LYS A 543 -17.79 3.77 6.62
C LYS A 543 -18.53 2.97 5.56
N ASN A 544 -18.31 1.65 5.50
CA ASN A 544 -18.74 0.79 4.41
C ASN A 544 -18.22 1.27 3.04
N GLN A 545 -16.94 1.70 3.01
CA GLN A 545 -16.29 2.34 1.86
C GLN A 545 -14.80 1.97 1.81
N TYR A 546 -14.18 2.20 0.66
CA TYR A 546 -12.76 1.91 0.43
C TYR A 546 -11.92 3.15 0.71
N LEU A 547 -10.76 2.94 1.32
CA LEU A 547 -9.84 4.01 1.69
C LEU A 547 -8.83 4.25 0.56
N ASN A 548 -8.80 5.48 0.03
CA ASN A 548 -7.85 6.02 -0.95
C ASN A 548 -7.75 5.15 -2.21
N ARG A 549 -8.25 5.63 -3.36
CA ARG A 549 -8.40 4.91 -4.65
C ARG A 549 -7.12 4.19 -5.11
N GLN A 550 -5.96 4.74 -4.80
CA GLN A 550 -4.66 4.19 -5.13
C GLN A 550 -4.30 2.92 -4.33
N ASN A 551 -5.06 2.57 -3.29
CA ASN A 551 -4.84 1.40 -2.44
C ASN A 551 -5.68 0.18 -2.87
N GLN A 552 -6.33 0.28 -4.02
CA GLN A 552 -7.10 -0.81 -4.62
C GLN A 552 -6.42 -1.23 -5.92
N PHE A 553 -5.65 -2.31 -5.86
CA PHE A 553 -4.75 -2.73 -6.94
C PHE A 553 -4.61 -4.25 -7.02
N VAL A 554 -4.03 -4.73 -8.12
CA VAL A 554 -3.83 -6.16 -8.35
C VAL A 554 -2.34 -6.49 -8.37
N ILE A 555 -1.97 -7.59 -7.73
CA ILE A 555 -0.63 -8.16 -7.79
C ILE A 555 -0.69 -9.53 -8.48
N ASP A 556 0.27 -9.78 -9.37
CA ASP A 556 0.54 -11.14 -9.86
C ASP A 556 1.48 -11.81 -8.85
N PHE A 557 0.95 -12.75 -8.06
CA PHE A 557 1.72 -13.41 -6.99
C PHE A 557 2.57 -14.58 -7.49
N ALA A 558 2.47 -14.93 -8.77
CA ALA A 558 3.30 -15.93 -9.42
C ALA A 558 3.64 -15.50 -10.84
N ASP A 559 4.89 -15.70 -11.24
CA ASP A 559 5.44 -15.31 -12.54
C ASP A 559 6.29 -16.45 -13.13
N GLU A 560 6.96 -16.20 -14.27
CA GLU A 560 7.84 -17.18 -14.92
C GLU A 560 8.98 -17.67 -14.03
N LYS A 561 9.39 -16.85 -13.05
CA LYS A 561 10.43 -17.20 -12.08
C LYS A 561 9.85 -17.93 -10.86
N ASN A 562 8.53 -17.99 -10.74
CA ASN A 562 7.77 -18.63 -9.65
C ASN A 562 6.55 -19.42 -10.13
N PRO A 563 6.72 -20.37 -11.07
CA PRO A 563 5.57 -21.00 -11.70
C PRO A 563 4.75 -21.87 -10.73
N ASN A 564 5.35 -22.26 -9.59
CA ASN A 564 4.83 -23.28 -8.68
C ASN A 564 4.08 -22.72 -7.45
N ILE A 565 4.06 -21.40 -7.25
CA ILE A 565 3.29 -20.78 -6.17
C ILE A 565 1.80 -20.99 -6.49
N GLY A 566 1.13 -21.91 -5.79
CA GLY A 566 -0.29 -22.23 -6.02
C GLY A 566 -0.59 -23.43 -6.88
N ILE A 567 0.38 -24.30 -7.18
CA ILE A 567 0.05 -25.55 -7.86
C ILE A 567 -0.80 -26.41 -6.92
N ARG A 568 -2.10 -26.48 -7.24
CA ARG A 568 -2.98 -27.55 -6.78
C ARG A 568 -2.30 -28.87 -7.10
N ASN A 569 -1.91 -29.62 -6.06
CA ASN A 569 -1.20 -30.88 -6.23
C ASN A 569 -1.90 -31.76 -7.27
N LYS A 570 -1.13 -32.22 -8.27
CA LYS A 570 -1.60 -32.94 -9.48
C LYS A 570 -2.39 -34.23 -9.20
N ASN A 571 -2.45 -34.67 -7.93
CA ASN A 571 -3.10 -35.90 -7.49
C ASN A 571 -4.53 -35.72 -6.93
N GLU A 572 -5.05 -34.49 -6.78
CA GLU A 572 -6.43 -34.29 -6.27
C GLU A 572 -7.52 -34.31 -7.37
N ASN A 573 -7.13 -34.23 -8.66
CA ASN A 573 -8.10 -34.11 -9.76
C ASN A 573 -8.69 -35.43 -10.28
N ASN A 574 -8.26 -36.60 -9.79
CA ASN A 574 -8.79 -37.88 -10.30
C ASN A 574 -10.11 -38.33 -9.65
N ALA A 575 -10.63 -37.63 -8.64
CA ALA A 575 -11.87 -38.04 -7.98
C ALA A 575 -13.10 -37.17 -8.33
N GLN A 576 -12.93 -35.91 -8.73
CA GLN A 576 -14.07 -35.00 -8.98
C GLN A 576 -14.31 -34.65 -10.46
N ASN A 577 -13.30 -34.78 -11.34
CA ASN A 577 -13.42 -34.44 -12.77
C ASN A 577 -13.87 -35.60 -13.67
N LEU A 578 -14.24 -36.76 -13.13
CA LEU A 578 -14.71 -37.93 -13.89
C LEU A 578 -16.23 -37.97 -14.10
N ILE A 579 -17.00 -36.96 -13.66
CA ILE A 579 -18.48 -36.99 -13.74
C ILE A 579 -19.08 -36.07 -14.83
N TRP A 580 -18.32 -35.21 -15.52
CA TRP A 580 -18.91 -34.24 -16.47
C TRP A 580 -18.24 -34.13 -17.86
N LEU A 581 -17.68 -35.23 -18.38
CA LEU A 581 -17.14 -35.24 -19.76
C LEU A 581 -17.64 -36.39 -20.63
N PHE A 582 -18.96 -36.49 -20.76
CA PHE A 582 -19.64 -36.87 -22.00
C PHE A 582 -20.91 -36.03 -21.99
N VAL A 583 -21.06 -34.97 -22.79
CA VAL A 583 -21.69 -35.02 -24.12
C VAL A 583 -21.40 -33.67 -24.81
N ILE A 584 -20.49 -33.61 -25.78
CA ILE A 584 -20.64 -32.84 -27.02
C ILE A 584 -19.82 -33.56 -28.12
N SER A 585 -20.43 -34.55 -28.75
CA SER A 585 -20.23 -34.79 -30.19
C SER A 585 -21.49 -35.48 -30.70
N GLY A 586 -22.14 -34.84 -31.67
CA GLY A 586 -23.40 -35.29 -32.20
C GLY A 586 -23.26 -36.64 -32.91
N VAL A 587 -23.77 -37.69 -32.27
CA VAL A 587 -24.21 -38.91 -32.93
C VAL A 587 -25.52 -39.32 -32.28
N PHE A 588 -26.63 -39.15 -33.00
CA PHE A 588 -27.90 -39.76 -32.62
C PHE A 588 -27.79 -41.26 -32.85
N ILE A 589 -27.70 -42.04 -31.77
CA ILE A 589 -28.06 -43.46 -31.80
C ILE A 589 -29.38 -43.59 -31.05
N ILE A 590 -30.45 -43.80 -31.80
CA ILE A 590 -31.74 -44.22 -31.26
C ILE A 590 -31.59 -45.69 -30.87
N VAL A 591 -31.72 -46.01 -29.58
CA VAL A 591 -31.92 -47.39 -29.11
C VAL A 591 -33.26 -47.45 -28.39
N PRO A 592 -34.17 -48.40 -28.70
CA PRO A 592 -35.52 -48.41 -28.17
C PRO A 592 -35.52 -48.73 -26.67
N THR A 593 -36.42 -48.04 -25.95
CA THR A 593 -36.73 -48.29 -24.54
C THR A 593 -37.29 -49.70 -24.34
N GLY A 594 -36.64 -50.46 -23.45
CA GLY A 594 -37.10 -51.76 -23.00
C GLY A 594 -36.90 -51.91 -21.49
N VAL A 595 -37.96 -51.61 -20.73
CA VAL A 595 -38.08 -51.93 -19.30
C VAL A 595 -38.10 -53.45 -19.14
N VAL A 596 -37.19 -54.03 -18.34
CA VAL A 596 -37.38 -55.37 -17.77
C VAL A 596 -36.93 -55.40 -16.31
N ALA A 597 -37.89 -55.76 -15.46
CA ALA A 597 -37.77 -55.96 -14.03
C ALA A 597 -36.89 -57.17 -13.67
N ILE A 598 -36.12 -57.04 -12.59
CA ILE A 598 -35.37 -58.15 -11.99
C ILE A 598 -36.35 -59.05 -11.22
N LYS A 599 -36.49 -60.31 -11.65
CA LYS A 599 -37.19 -61.36 -10.91
C LYS A 599 -36.18 -62.37 -10.36
N ARG A 600 -36.14 -62.50 -9.03
CA ARG A 600 -35.45 -63.57 -8.28
C ARG A 600 -36.01 -64.95 -8.64
N GLY A 601 -35.15 -65.98 -8.69
CA GLY A 601 -35.56 -67.36 -8.40
C GLY A 601 -34.80 -68.50 -9.11
N LEU A 602 -33.84 -69.08 -8.38
CA LEU A 602 -33.59 -70.52 -8.15
C LEU A 602 -33.57 -71.57 -9.29
N LYS A 603 -32.52 -72.40 -9.20
CA LYS A 603 -32.42 -73.90 -9.28
C LYS A 603 -31.64 -74.53 -10.44
N ASN A 604 -30.50 -75.11 -10.03
CA ASN A 604 -30.01 -76.48 -10.20
C ASN A 604 -29.90 -77.20 -11.56
N GLU A 605 -28.68 -77.74 -11.71
CA GLU A 605 -28.30 -79.08 -12.20
C GLU A 605 -28.35 -79.36 -13.72
N LYS A 606 -27.20 -79.74 -14.30
CA LYS A 606 -26.70 -81.13 -14.33
C LYS A 606 -25.31 -81.28 -14.98
N LYS A 607 -24.48 -82.09 -14.32
CA LYS A 607 -23.59 -83.18 -14.80
C LYS A 607 -22.81 -82.97 -16.11
N ASN A 608 -21.47 -82.98 -16.02
CA ASN A 608 -20.67 -84.21 -15.95
C ASN A 608 -19.39 -83.97 -15.16
#